data_AF-A0A931YDZ9-F1
#
_entry.id   AF-A0A931YDZ9-F1
#
_cell.length_a   1.000
_cell.length_b   1.000
_cell.length_c   1.000
_cell.angle_alpha   90.00
_cell.angle_beta   90.00
_cell.angle_gamma   90.00
#
_symmetry.space_group_name_H-M   'P 1'
#
loop_
_entity.id
_entity.type
_entity.pdbx_description
1 polymer ?
#
loop_
_entity_poly.entity_id
_entity_poly.type
_entity_poly.pdbx_seq_one_letter_code
_entity_poly.pdbx_strand_id
1 'polypeptide(L)'
;MAKIALVAADFGESKCLASISRELRQRRHETIEWFGYGNGLVPHPGLVESVTTNIDWLLLALSENNQEEAVLAQKAAAEKIPIAVYAPGKNTYRLRSAAPLRPLTNLLFGHAEELDATAILFVNAKVVPAGNILHEDFYSPYSRETARAKLKMSDGQNLIFVPGDKRRGINWPLFHSVIEAAHRPEVQTHKPMVAIGLHPGDPDPKESYGELARFRWPPVISWSPPFQLWPWPRFTSVGQ
;
A
#
# COMPACT_ATOMS: atom_id res chain seq x y z
N MET A 1 -21.76 -19.69 7.22
CA MET A 1 -20.49 -19.74 6.45
C MET A 1 -20.76 -18.95 5.19
N ALA A 2 -19.89 -18.01 4.83
CA ALA A 2 -20.11 -17.14 3.66
C ALA A 2 -18.97 -17.32 2.67
N LYS A 3 -19.28 -17.14 1.38
CA LYS A 3 -18.35 -17.15 0.26
C LYS A 3 -18.13 -15.73 -0.24
N ILE A 4 -16.89 -15.26 -0.13
CA ILE A 4 -16.54 -13.85 -0.35
C ILE A 4 -15.53 -13.76 -1.48
N ALA A 5 -15.82 -12.98 -2.52
CA ALA A 5 -14.83 -12.63 -3.53
C ALA A 5 -14.07 -11.37 -3.09
N LEU A 6 -12.73 -11.40 -3.16
CA LEU A 6 -11.86 -10.27 -2.83
C LEU A 6 -11.09 -9.85 -4.07
N VAL A 7 -11.20 -8.59 -4.47
CA VAL A 7 -10.57 -8.10 -5.71
C VAL A 7 -9.86 -6.77 -5.48
N ALA A 8 -8.60 -6.70 -5.91
CA ALA A 8 -7.81 -5.47 -5.91
C ALA A 8 -6.71 -5.52 -6.99
N ALA A 9 -6.58 -4.48 -7.80
CA ALA A 9 -5.58 -4.36 -8.84
C ALA A 9 -4.23 -3.85 -8.31
N ASP A 10 -4.26 -2.82 -7.45
CA ASP A 10 -3.06 -2.15 -6.94
C ASP A 10 -2.36 -2.98 -5.83
N PHE A 11 -1.07 -2.73 -5.63
CA PHE A 11 -0.19 -3.53 -4.80
C PHE A 11 -0.50 -3.43 -3.30
N GLY A 12 -0.72 -2.22 -2.79
CA GLY A 12 -1.05 -2.02 -1.37
C GLY A 12 -2.40 -2.65 -1.02
N GLU A 13 -3.38 -2.38 -1.86
CA GLU A 13 -4.76 -2.86 -1.77
C GLU A 13 -4.83 -4.38 -1.88
N SER A 14 -4.10 -4.97 -2.83
CA SER A 14 -3.93 -6.43 -2.97
C SER A 14 -3.42 -7.06 -1.68
N LYS A 15 -2.39 -6.49 -1.07
CA LYS A 15 -1.83 -7.00 0.19
C LYS A 15 -2.80 -6.85 1.35
N CYS A 16 -3.55 -5.74 1.42
CA CYS A 16 -4.58 -5.57 2.43
C CYS A 16 -5.64 -6.67 2.34
N LEU A 17 -6.19 -6.87 1.14
CA LEU A 17 -7.23 -7.88 0.92
C LEU A 17 -6.72 -9.31 1.11
N ALA A 18 -5.47 -9.60 0.75
CA ALA A 18 -4.85 -10.90 1.05
C ALA A 18 -4.78 -11.16 2.57
N SER A 19 -4.48 -10.14 3.37
CA SER A 19 -4.49 -10.26 4.83
C SER A 19 -5.91 -10.50 5.37
N ILE A 20 -6.90 -9.74 4.86
CA ILE A 20 -8.32 -9.92 5.22
C ILE A 20 -8.81 -11.33 4.85
N SER A 21 -8.46 -11.83 3.66
CA SER A 21 -8.83 -13.17 3.22
C SER A 21 -8.30 -14.27 4.14
N ARG A 22 -7.05 -14.15 4.60
CA ARG A 22 -6.46 -15.07 5.57
C ARG A 22 -7.25 -15.10 6.88
N GLU A 23 -7.64 -13.95 7.40
CA GLU A 23 -8.49 -13.85 8.62
C GLU A 23 -9.89 -14.46 8.38
N LEU A 24 -10.51 -14.18 7.22
CA LEU A 24 -11.80 -14.76 6.83
C LEU A 24 -11.74 -16.29 6.77
N ARG A 25 -10.68 -16.85 6.16
CA ARG A 25 -10.44 -18.31 6.12
C ARG A 25 -10.25 -18.90 7.51
N GLN A 26 -9.53 -18.24 8.42
CA GLN A 26 -9.40 -18.67 9.82
C GLN A 26 -10.74 -18.74 10.53
N ARG A 27 -11.66 -17.81 10.19
CA ARG A 27 -13.06 -17.80 10.65
C ARG A 27 -13.97 -18.75 9.87
N ARG A 28 -13.41 -19.63 9.05
CA ARG A 28 -14.10 -20.64 8.24
C ARG A 28 -15.03 -20.07 7.17
N HIS A 29 -14.72 -18.89 6.62
CA HIS A 29 -15.36 -18.41 5.39
C HIS A 29 -14.62 -18.92 4.16
N GLU A 30 -15.32 -19.09 3.04
CA GLU A 30 -14.72 -19.38 1.74
C GLU A 30 -14.31 -18.07 1.08
N THR A 31 -13.12 -18.01 0.49
CA THR A 31 -12.66 -16.81 -0.21
C THR A 31 -12.13 -17.12 -1.60
N ILE A 32 -12.59 -16.32 -2.58
CA ILE A 32 -12.06 -16.27 -3.94
C ILE A 32 -11.22 -14.99 -4.04
N GLU A 33 -9.96 -15.11 -4.43
CA GLU A 33 -9.00 -14.00 -4.41
C GLU A 33 -8.58 -13.63 -5.83
N TRP A 34 -8.62 -12.32 -6.15
CA TRP A 34 -8.09 -11.78 -7.40
C TRP A 34 -7.25 -10.55 -7.14
N PHE A 35 -5.94 -10.73 -7.15
CA PHE A 35 -5.00 -9.68 -6.75
C PHE A 35 -4.03 -9.39 -7.89
N GLY A 36 -4.02 -8.14 -8.35
CA GLY A 36 -3.17 -7.68 -9.44
C GLY A 36 -1.75 -7.33 -9.01
N TYR A 37 -1.55 -7.04 -7.72
CA TYR A 37 -0.26 -6.66 -7.15
C TYR A 37 0.46 -5.54 -7.95
N GLY A 38 -0.32 -4.55 -8.42
CA GLY A 38 0.19 -3.41 -9.19
C GLY A 38 0.32 -3.65 -10.70
N ASN A 39 0.02 -4.87 -11.19
CA ASN A 39 0.08 -5.21 -12.62
C ASN A 39 -1.30 -5.14 -13.31
N GLY A 40 -2.31 -4.58 -12.64
CA GLY A 40 -3.70 -4.67 -13.07
C GLY A 40 -4.31 -6.06 -12.82
N LEU A 41 -5.60 -6.23 -13.10
CA LEU A 41 -6.24 -7.54 -13.05
C LEU A 41 -6.05 -8.24 -14.39
N VAL A 42 -5.35 -9.38 -14.40
CA VAL A 42 -5.23 -10.20 -15.62
C VAL A 42 -6.63 -10.70 -16.01
N PRO A 43 -7.15 -10.35 -17.21
CA PRO A 43 -8.45 -10.84 -17.64
C PRO A 43 -8.35 -12.35 -17.87
N HIS A 44 -9.10 -13.12 -17.08
CA HIS A 44 -9.22 -14.57 -17.30
C HIS A 44 -10.64 -14.87 -17.80
N PRO A 45 -10.80 -15.75 -18.80
CA PRO A 45 -12.12 -16.25 -19.19
C PRO A 45 -12.85 -16.84 -17.98
N GLY A 46 -14.02 -16.30 -17.63
CA GLY A 46 -14.78 -16.75 -16.46
C GLY A 46 -14.45 -16.03 -15.14
N LEU A 47 -13.52 -15.06 -15.11
CA LEU A 47 -13.32 -14.18 -13.94
C LEU A 47 -14.64 -13.60 -13.47
N VAL A 48 -15.34 -12.94 -14.40
CA VAL A 48 -16.63 -12.31 -14.16
C VAL A 48 -17.61 -13.32 -13.59
N GLU A 49 -17.78 -14.47 -14.25
CA GLU A 49 -18.71 -15.51 -13.81
C GLU A 49 -18.36 -16.03 -12.42
N SER A 50 -17.07 -16.18 -12.10
CA SER A 50 -16.61 -16.63 -10.78
C SER A 50 -16.88 -15.63 -9.65
N VAL A 51 -16.94 -14.33 -9.96
CA VAL A 51 -17.29 -13.28 -8.97
C VAL A 51 -18.75 -12.84 -9.03
N THR A 52 -19.54 -13.32 -9.98
CA THR A 52 -20.98 -13.01 -10.06
C THR A 52 -21.87 -14.22 -9.84
N THR A 53 -21.30 -15.43 -9.77
CA THR A 53 -22.07 -16.66 -9.57
C THR A 53 -21.71 -17.27 -8.23
N ASN A 54 -22.72 -17.46 -7.38
CA ASN A 54 -22.61 -18.20 -6.12
C ASN A 54 -21.59 -17.58 -5.12
N ILE A 55 -21.55 -16.25 -4.99
CA ILE A 55 -20.87 -15.57 -3.89
C ILE A 55 -21.88 -14.80 -3.03
N ASP A 56 -21.61 -14.66 -1.75
CA ASP A 56 -22.45 -13.93 -0.81
C ASP A 56 -22.07 -12.45 -0.74
N TRP A 57 -20.79 -12.11 -0.96
CA TRP A 57 -20.26 -10.75 -0.90
C TRP A 57 -19.11 -10.54 -1.88
N LEU A 58 -19.09 -9.38 -2.52
CA LEU A 58 -17.92 -8.86 -3.23
C LEU A 58 -17.22 -7.82 -2.36
N LEU A 59 -15.94 -8.03 -2.05
CA LEU A 59 -15.09 -7.09 -1.33
C LEU A 59 -14.04 -6.51 -2.29
N LEU A 60 -14.07 -5.20 -2.48
CA LEU A 60 -13.15 -4.44 -3.32
C LEU A 60 -12.27 -3.53 -2.44
N ALA A 61 -11.14 -3.09 -2.97
CA ALA A 61 -10.34 -2.06 -2.33
C ALA A 61 -10.24 -0.79 -3.20
N LEU A 62 -10.26 0.38 -2.58
CA LEU A 62 -10.08 1.66 -3.28
C LEU A 62 -8.61 1.95 -3.54
N SER A 63 -8.26 2.14 -4.80
CA SER A 63 -6.97 2.66 -5.26
C SER A 63 -7.16 3.85 -6.23
N GLU A 64 -6.06 4.42 -6.72
CA GLU A 64 -6.10 5.47 -7.76
C GLU A 64 -6.68 4.98 -9.09
N ASN A 65 -6.64 3.67 -9.36
CA ASN A 65 -7.21 3.06 -10.55
C ASN A 65 -8.12 1.88 -10.17
N ASN A 66 -9.44 2.10 -10.23
CA ASN A 66 -10.46 1.09 -9.89
C ASN A 66 -11.32 0.71 -11.10
N GLN A 67 -10.81 0.81 -12.33
CA GLN A 67 -11.64 0.60 -13.52
C GLN A 67 -12.17 -0.84 -13.56
N GLU A 68 -11.30 -1.80 -13.32
CA GLU A 68 -11.64 -3.22 -13.34
C GLU A 68 -12.55 -3.58 -12.15
N GLU A 69 -12.26 -3.07 -10.96
CA GLU A 69 -13.11 -3.21 -9.77
C GLU A 69 -14.51 -2.64 -10.01
N ALA A 70 -14.62 -1.48 -10.68
CA ALA A 70 -15.90 -0.86 -11.01
C ALA A 70 -16.73 -1.72 -11.98
N VAL A 71 -16.09 -2.36 -12.98
CA VAL A 71 -16.78 -3.29 -13.88
C VAL A 71 -17.33 -4.49 -13.11
N LEU A 72 -16.54 -5.06 -12.19
CA LEU A 72 -17.00 -6.18 -11.37
C LEU A 72 -18.11 -5.76 -10.40
N ALA A 73 -18.01 -4.58 -9.79
CA ALA A 73 -19.05 -4.02 -8.93
C ALA A 73 -20.39 -3.86 -9.67
N GLN A 74 -20.36 -3.35 -10.91
CA GLN A 74 -21.57 -3.19 -11.72
C GLN A 74 -22.26 -4.53 -11.99
N LYS A 75 -21.48 -5.57 -12.31
CA LYS A 75 -22.02 -6.90 -12.57
C LYS A 75 -22.54 -7.57 -11.29
N ALA A 76 -21.81 -7.47 -10.18
CA ALA A 76 -22.26 -7.95 -8.89
C ALA A 76 -23.58 -7.27 -8.45
N ALA A 77 -23.69 -5.95 -8.65
CA ALA A 77 -24.90 -5.20 -8.35
C ALA A 77 -26.09 -5.64 -9.22
N ALA A 78 -25.88 -5.96 -10.50
CA ALA A 78 -26.91 -6.49 -11.39
C ALA A 78 -27.47 -7.83 -10.90
N GLU A 79 -26.61 -8.67 -10.32
CA GLU A 79 -26.96 -9.95 -9.68
C GLU A 79 -27.41 -9.79 -8.22
N LYS A 80 -27.57 -8.55 -7.73
CA LYS A 80 -27.96 -8.20 -6.34
C LYS A 80 -27.01 -8.75 -5.28
N ILE A 81 -25.75 -8.98 -5.63
CA ILE A 81 -24.71 -9.35 -4.68
C ILE A 81 -24.31 -8.09 -3.91
N PRO A 82 -24.30 -8.12 -2.56
CA PRO A 82 -23.89 -6.98 -1.77
C PRO A 82 -22.38 -6.71 -1.90
N ILE A 83 -22.03 -5.43 -1.97
CA ILE A 83 -20.68 -4.96 -2.24
C ILE A 83 -20.13 -4.25 -1.00
N ALA A 84 -18.99 -4.75 -0.54
CA ALA A 84 -18.15 -4.10 0.45
C ALA A 84 -16.95 -3.44 -0.23
N VAL A 85 -16.58 -2.27 0.25
CA VAL A 85 -15.38 -1.55 -0.20
C VAL A 85 -14.48 -1.30 1.00
N TYR A 86 -13.18 -1.55 0.83
CA TYR A 86 -12.15 -1.25 1.80
C TYR A 86 -11.30 -0.07 1.33
N ALA A 87 -11.21 0.96 2.15
CA ALA A 87 -10.58 2.23 1.85
C ALA A 87 -9.34 2.41 2.77
N PRO A 88 -8.18 1.82 2.42
CA PRO A 88 -7.04 1.73 3.34
C PRO A 88 -6.40 3.07 3.68
N GLY A 89 -6.49 4.05 2.80
CA GLY A 89 -5.80 5.34 2.95
C GLY A 89 -6.71 6.46 3.43
N LYS A 90 -6.11 7.44 4.11
CA LYS A 90 -6.78 8.70 4.45
C LYS A 90 -7.19 9.43 3.16
N ASN A 91 -8.38 10.01 3.12
CA ASN A 91 -8.98 10.66 1.95
C ASN A 91 -9.25 9.76 0.71
N THR A 92 -9.05 8.44 0.79
CA THR A 92 -9.27 7.55 -0.38
C THR A 92 -10.73 7.56 -0.87
N TYR A 93 -11.70 7.82 0.01
CA TYR A 93 -13.11 8.00 -0.35
C TYR A 93 -13.35 9.15 -1.36
N ARG A 94 -12.44 10.13 -1.43
CA ARG A 94 -12.52 11.29 -2.34
C ARG A 94 -11.96 11.03 -3.73
N LEU A 95 -11.23 9.93 -3.93
CA LEU A 95 -10.61 9.62 -5.22
C LEU A 95 -11.63 9.65 -6.35
N ARG A 96 -11.24 10.20 -7.50
CA ARG A 96 -12.11 10.25 -8.69
C ARG A 96 -12.47 8.84 -9.16
N SER A 97 -11.53 7.91 -9.05
CA SER A 97 -11.70 6.48 -9.32
C SER A 97 -12.73 5.79 -8.42
N ALA A 98 -13.06 6.36 -7.25
CA ALA A 98 -14.09 5.80 -6.36
C ALA A 98 -15.52 6.18 -6.78
N ALA A 99 -15.69 7.20 -7.63
CA ALA A 99 -17.00 7.67 -8.07
C ALA A 99 -17.95 6.58 -8.60
N PRO A 100 -17.53 5.65 -9.48
CA PRO A 100 -18.41 4.57 -9.96
C PRO A 100 -18.78 3.54 -8.89
N LEU A 101 -18.00 3.42 -7.82
CA LEU A 101 -18.24 2.45 -6.73
C LEU A 101 -19.21 3.00 -5.67
N ARG A 102 -19.22 4.31 -5.45
CA ARG A 102 -20.06 5.00 -4.46
C ARG A 102 -21.54 4.56 -4.45
N PRO A 103 -22.27 4.57 -5.58
CA PRO A 103 -23.68 4.22 -5.56
C PRO A 103 -23.94 2.72 -5.36
N LEU A 104 -22.94 1.87 -5.61
CA LEU A 104 -23.05 0.41 -5.58
C LEU A 104 -22.67 -0.19 -4.21
N THR A 105 -22.01 0.59 -3.36
CA THR A 105 -21.43 0.09 -2.11
C THR A 105 -22.48 -0.02 -1.02
N ASN A 106 -22.59 -1.19 -0.39
CA ASN A 106 -23.46 -1.45 0.77
C ASN A 106 -22.72 -1.31 2.10
N LEU A 107 -21.42 -1.59 2.11
CA LEU A 107 -20.57 -1.53 3.29
C LEU A 107 -19.24 -0.88 2.92
N LEU A 108 -18.79 0.09 3.68
CA LEU A 108 -17.51 0.75 3.46
C LEU A 108 -16.68 0.72 4.73
N PHE A 109 -15.49 0.15 4.64
CA PHE A 109 -14.48 0.18 5.70
C PHE A 109 -13.54 1.34 5.42
N GLY A 110 -13.48 2.35 6.29
CA GLY A 110 -12.65 3.54 6.07
C GLY A 110 -12.16 4.16 7.38
N HIS A 111 -11.29 5.17 7.27
CA HIS A 111 -10.65 5.78 8.44
C HIS A 111 -11.66 6.37 9.43
N ALA A 112 -11.45 6.09 10.72
CA ALA A 112 -12.35 6.51 11.80
C ALA A 112 -12.55 8.03 11.90
N GLU A 113 -11.53 8.82 11.54
CA GLU A 113 -11.58 10.29 11.54
C GLU A 113 -12.41 10.86 10.37
N GLU A 114 -12.78 10.03 9.39
CA GLU A 114 -13.35 10.50 8.11
C GLU A 114 -14.77 9.97 7.87
N LEU A 115 -15.40 9.33 8.86
CA LEU A 115 -16.68 8.64 8.71
C LEU A 115 -17.80 9.56 8.19
N ASP A 116 -17.96 10.75 8.78
CA ASP A 116 -19.02 11.68 8.39
C ASP A 116 -18.85 12.16 6.95
N ALA A 117 -17.63 12.58 6.58
CA ALA A 117 -17.31 13.03 5.23
C ALA A 117 -17.45 11.90 4.20
N THR A 118 -17.17 10.66 4.63
CA THR A 118 -17.29 9.47 3.81
C THR A 118 -18.76 9.11 3.56
N ALA A 119 -19.60 9.17 4.60
CA ALA A 119 -21.03 8.88 4.52
C ALA A 119 -21.78 9.81 3.56
N ILE A 120 -21.32 11.06 3.41
CA ILE A 120 -21.86 12.02 2.44
C ILE A 120 -21.66 11.53 0.99
N LEU A 121 -20.53 10.89 0.68
CA LEU A 121 -20.23 10.43 -0.67
C LEU A 121 -20.72 9.00 -0.96
N PHE A 122 -20.81 8.16 0.07
CA PHE A 122 -21.26 6.77 0.00
C PHE A 122 -22.63 6.61 0.66
N VAL A 123 -23.63 7.31 0.13
CA VAL A 123 -24.96 7.47 0.75
C VAL A 123 -25.72 6.15 0.99
N ASN A 124 -25.40 5.11 0.22
CA ASN A 124 -26.04 3.79 0.34
C ASN A 124 -25.27 2.84 1.27
N ALA A 125 -24.06 3.23 1.70
CA ALA A 125 -23.17 2.36 2.44
C ALA A 125 -23.32 2.58 3.94
N LYS A 126 -23.32 1.48 4.70
CA LYS A 126 -22.92 1.53 6.10
C LYS A 126 -21.42 1.78 6.18
N VAL A 127 -21.00 2.89 6.79
CA VAL A 127 -19.58 3.17 6.99
C VAL A 127 -19.12 2.59 8.32
N VAL A 128 -18.04 1.82 8.31
CA VAL A 128 -17.44 1.18 9.47
C VAL A 128 -16.01 1.70 9.62
N PRO A 129 -15.61 2.14 10.83
CA PRO A 129 -14.23 2.53 11.08
C PRO A 129 -13.29 1.34 10.91
N ALA A 130 -12.28 1.53 10.07
CA ALA A 130 -11.18 0.62 9.84
C ALA A 130 -9.89 1.43 9.61
N GLY A 131 -8.77 0.89 10.05
CA GLY A 131 -7.45 1.44 9.74
C GLY A 131 -6.85 0.81 8.48
N ASN A 132 -5.61 1.20 8.16
CA ASN A 132 -4.82 0.47 7.18
C ASN A 132 -4.19 -0.76 7.82
N ILE A 133 -4.65 -1.97 7.48
CA ILE A 133 -4.08 -3.22 8.01
C ILE A 133 -2.58 -3.36 7.74
N LEU A 134 -2.06 -2.76 6.66
CA LEU A 134 -0.62 -2.79 6.39
C LEU A 134 0.18 -1.88 7.31
N HIS A 135 -0.43 -0.87 7.94
CA HIS A 135 0.27 -0.05 8.92
C HIS A 135 0.65 -0.87 10.15
N GLU A 136 -0.18 -1.85 10.54
CA GLU A 136 0.11 -2.75 11.67
C GLU A 136 1.38 -3.57 11.42
N ASP A 137 1.57 -4.04 10.17
CA ASP A 137 2.75 -4.79 9.76
C ASP A 137 3.96 -3.89 9.44
N PHE A 138 3.75 -2.62 9.11
CA PHE A 138 4.81 -1.68 8.70
C PHE A 138 5.68 -1.23 9.87
N TYR A 139 5.10 -1.06 11.05
CA TYR A 139 5.83 -0.67 12.25
C TYR A 139 6.41 -1.91 12.93
N SER A 140 7.45 -2.51 12.34
CA SER A 140 8.31 -3.40 13.13
C SER A 140 8.81 -2.62 14.35
N PRO A 141 8.55 -3.09 15.59
CA PRO A 141 8.87 -2.35 16.80
C PRO A 141 10.37 -2.43 17.06
N TYR A 142 11.17 -1.71 16.27
CA TYR A 142 12.56 -1.51 16.57
C TYR A 142 12.68 -0.45 17.66
N SER A 143 13.46 -0.74 18.69
CA SER A 143 13.94 0.32 19.58
C SER A 143 14.75 1.34 18.78
N ARG A 144 14.84 2.57 19.29
CA ARG A 144 15.65 3.63 18.66
C ARG A 144 17.09 3.17 18.42
N GLU A 145 17.67 2.45 19.37
CA GLU A 145 19.03 1.89 19.31
C GLU A 145 19.15 0.89 18.17
N THR A 146 18.18 -0.01 18.04
CA THR A 146 18.17 -1.05 17.00
C THR A 146 18.05 -0.42 15.61
N ALA A 147 17.16 0.56 15.44
CA ALA A 147 17.01 1.29 14.19
C ALA A 147 18.30 2.03 13.80
N ARG A 148 18.95 2.69 14.76
CA ARG A 148 20.24 3.38 14.55
C ARG A 148 21.36 2.42 14.17
N ALA A 149 21.45 1.27 14.84
CA ALA A 149 22.44 0.25 14.53
C ALA A 149 22.28 -0.31 13.10
N LYS A 150 21.03 -0.59 12.69
CA LYS A 150 20.73 -1.04 11.31
C LYS A 150 21.12 -0.02 10.25
N LEU A 151 20.87 1.26 10.52
CA LEU A 151 21.25 2.37 9.65
C LEU A 151 22.74 2.74 9.76
N LYS A 152 23.51 2.06 10.62
CA LYS A 152 24.92 2.36 10.92
C LYS A 152 25.14 3.82 11.32
N MET A 153 24.20 4.38 12.07
CA MET A 153 24.28 5.74 12.60
C MET A 153 25.17 5.78 13.84
N SER A 154 26.15 6.68 13.85
CA SER A 154 26.96 6.99 15.03
C SER A 154 26.15 7.79 16.05
N ASP A 155 26.58 7.78 17.31
CA ASP A 155 25.94 8.56 18.37
C ASP A 155 25.94 10.07 18.07
N GLY A 156 24.82 10.73 18.36
CA GLY A 156 24.62 12.15 18.09
C GLY A 156 24.37 12.52 16.62
N GLN A 157 24.39 11.57 15.67
CA GLN A 157 23.95 11.85 14.29
C GLN A 157 22.43 11.99 14.19
N ASN A 158 22.00 12.94 13.36
CA ASN A 158 20.62 13.21 13.01
C ASN A 158 20.29 12.65 11.63
N LEU A 159 19.14 11.95 11.51
CA LEU A 159 18.69 11.38 10.25
C LEU A 159 17.78 12.36 9.52
N ILE A 160 18.08 12.62 8.25
CA ILE A 160 17.17 13.28 7.31
C ILE A 160 16.66 12.18 6.38
N PHE A 161 15.42 11.78 6.57
CA PHE A 161 14.76 10.83 5.67
C PHE A 161 14.08 11.57 4.52
N VAL A 162 14.38 11.15 3.29
CA VAL A 162 13.82 11.72 2.07
C VAL A 162 13.02 10.62 1.36
N PRO A 163 11.68 10.63 1.48
CA PRO A 163 10.85 9.69 0.75
C PRO A 163 10.84 10.07 -0.74
N GLY A 164 11.06 9.07 -1.60
CA GLY A 164 10.95 9.19 -3.04
C GLY A 164 9.52 9.05 -3.54
N ASP A 165 9.29 9.59 -4.73
CA ASP A 165 8.11 9.44 -5.58
C ASP A 165 8.32 8.30 -6.59
N LYS A 166 7.28 7.94 -7.35
CA LYS A 166 7.35 7.03 -8.50
C LYS A 166 8.09 7.66 -9.70
N ARG A 167 8.24 8.99 -9.72
CA ARG A 167 8.75 9.74 -10.87
C ARG A 167 10.17 10.24 -10.62
N ARG A 168 11.10 9.78 -11.45
CA ARG A 168 12.49 10.24 -11.48
C ARG A 168 12.66 11.76 -11.59
N GLY A 169 11.80 12.43 -12.37
CA GLY A 169 11.81 13.89 -12.52
C GLY A 169 11.52 14.66 -11.23
N ILE A 170 10.90 14.02 -10.23
CA ILE A 170 10.72 14.58 -8.88
C ILE A 170 11.86 14.13 -7.97
N ASN A 171 12.24 12.86 -8.03
CA ASN A 171 13.27 12.28 -7.18
C ASN A 171 14.61 12.98 -7.33
N TRP A 172 15.08 13.22 -8.56
CA TRP A 172 16.37 13.86 -8.80
C TRP A 172 16.54 15.23 -8.14
N PRO A 173 15.68 16.24 -8.46
CA PRO A 173 15.82 17.55 -7.86
C PRO A 173 15.62 17.51 -6.34
N LEU A 174 14.70 16.69 -5.84
CA LEU A 174 14.47 16.54 -4.39
C LEU A 174 15.72 15.99 -3.69
N PHE A 175 16.24 14.86 -4.15
CA PHE A 175 17.39 14.21 -3.51
C PHE A 175 18.63 15.09 -3.60
N HIS A 176 18.89 15.71 -4.74
CA HIS A 176 20.01 16.64 -4.91
C HIS A 176 19.88 17.83 -3.95
N SER A 177 18.72 18.48 -3.89
CA SER A 177 18.51 19.66 -3.04
C SER A 177 18.69 19.34 -1.56
N VAL A 178 18.21 18.19 -1.10
CA VAL A 178 18.37 17.78 0.31
C VAL A 178 19.83 17.45 0.62
N ILE A 179 20.52 16.76 -0.29
CA ILE A 179 21.95 16.47 -0.14
C ILE A 179 22.74 17.77 -0.08
N GLU A 180 22.53 18.70 -1.01
CA GLU A 180 23.21 19.99 -1.05
C GLU A 180 22.94 20.81 0.22
N ALA A 181 21.69 20.86 0.67
CA ALA A 181 21.33 21.52 1.94
C ALA A 181 22.03 20.88 3.13
N ALA A 182 22.14 19.55 3.17
CA ALA A 182 22.84 18.84 4.24
C ALA A 182 24.34 19.15 4.27
N HIS A 183 24.96 19.50 3.14
CA HIS A 183 26.39 19.87 3.05
C HIS A 183 26.68 21.31 3.48
N ARG A 184 25.68 22.13 3.75
CA ARG A 184 25.90 23.52 4.18
C ARG A 184 26.60 23.55 5.56
N PRO A 185 27.59 24.44 5.77
CA PRO A 185 28.37 24.48 7.01
C PRO A 185 27.52 24.55 8.29
N GLU A 186 26.44 25.32 8.26
CA GLU A 186 25.51 25.47 9.38
C GLU A 186 24.80 24.17 9.73
N VAL A 187 24.45 23.34 8.74
CA VAL A 187 23.76 22.06 8.93
C VAL A 187 24.75 20.99 9.39
N GLN A 188 26.00 21.03 8.92
CA GLN A 188 27.04 20.08 9.28
C GLN A 188 27.34 20.06 10.80
N THR A 189 27.09 21.16 11.50
CA THR A 189 27.17 21.20 12.99
C THR A 189 26.26 20.18 13.67
N HIS A 190 25.16 19.78 13.01
CA HIS A 190 24.20 18.78 13.49
C HIS A 190 24.51 17.34 13.05
N LYS A 191 25.65 17.11 12.38
CA LYS A 191 26.11 15.79 11.92
C LYS A 191 25.01 15.00 11.16
N PRO A 192 24.44 15.56 10.08
CA PRO A 192 23.32 14.95 9.37
C PRO A 192 23.74 13.65 8.67
N MET A 193 22.79 12.72 8.56
CA MET A 193 22.84 11.56 7.66
C MET A 193 21.60 11.61 6.77
N VAL A 194 21.79 11.64 5.46
CA VAL A 194 20.68 11.63 4.49
C VAL A 194 20.37 10.20 4.06
N ALA A 195 19.15 9.73 4.32
CA ALA A 195 18.64 8.44 3.86
C ALA A 195 17.57 8.66 2.80
N ILE A 196 17.82 8.13 1.60
CA ILE A 196 16.89 8.21 0.47
C ILE A 196 16.07 6.92 0.44
N GLY A 197 14.75 7.05 0.47
CA GLY A 197 13.83 5.92 0.30
C GLY A 197 13.29 5.90 -1.13
N LEU A 198 13.67 4.90 -1.93
CA LEU A 198 13.08 4.74 -3.26
C LEU A 198 11.66 4.17 -3.15
N HIS A 199 10.73 4.75 -3.91
CA HIS A 199 9.36 4.26 -3.97
C HIS A 199 9.34 2.88 -4.70
N PRO A 200 8.61 1.86 -4.23
CA PRO A 200 8.57 0.55 -4.88
C PRO A 200 8.07 0.57 -6.34
N GLY A 201 7.24 1.56 -6.67
CA GLY A 201 6.76 1.86 -8.02
C GLY A 201 7.61 2.84 -8.83
N ASP A 202 8.82 3.17 -8.38
CA ASP A 202 9.81 3.88 -9.21
C ASP A 202 10.35 2.90 -10.28
N PRO A 203 10.17 3.18 -11.58
CA PRO A 203 10.64 2.28 -12.65
C PRO A 203 12.15 2.33 -12.83
N ASP A 204 12.84 3.34 -12.29
CA ASP A 204 14.28 3.48 -12.42
C ASP A 204 15.02 2.57 -11.43
N PRO A 205 16.01 1.79 -11.90
CA PRO A 205 16.85 1.01 -11.00
C PRO A 205 17.62 1.94 -10.05
N LYS A 206 17.93 1.44 -8.86
CA LYS A 206 18.67 2.20 -7.84
C LYS A 206 19.98 2.78 -8.37
N GLU A 207 20.63 2.07 -9.28
CA GLU A 207 21.86 2.45 -9.95
C GLU A 207 21.70 3.73 -10.78
N SER A 208 20.49 4.04 -11.28
CA SER A 208 20.18 5.30 -11.96
C SER A 208 20.39 6.53 -11.06
N TYR A 209 20.41 6.33 -9.74
CA TYR A 209 20.69 7.37 -8.74
C TYR A 209 22.14 7.33 -8.25
N GLY A 210 23.00 6.50 -8.85
CA GLY A 210 24.38 6.26 -8.43
C GLY A 210 25.25 7.52 -8.41
N GLU A 211 24.97 8.53 -9.24
CA GLU A 211 25.71 9.79 -9.20
C GLU A 211 25.47 10.59 -7.92
N LEU A 212 24.34 10.38 -7.24
CA LEU A 212 24.12 10.95 -5.91
C LEU A 212 25.12 10.43 -4.88
N ALA A 213 25.70 9.25 -5.10
CA ALA A 213 26.78 8.72 -4.27
C ALA A 213 28.09 9.49 -4.40
N ARG A 214 28.27 10.34 -5.43
CA ARG A 214 29.45 11.21 -5.55
C ARG A 214 29.44 12.36 -4.55
N PHE A 215 28.28 12.69 -3.99
CA PHE A 215 28.12 13.68 -2.92
C PHE A 215 28.24 13.04 -1.53
N ARG A 216 28.98 11.92 -1.41
CA ARG A 216 29.22 11.23 -0.13
C ARG A 216 30.45 11.82 0.57
N TRP A 217 30.31 12.89 1.37
CA TRP A 217 31.03 12.96 2.66
C TRP A 217 30.55 14.07 3.64
N PRO A 218 30.11 13.72 4.86
CA PRO A 218 29.46 12.47 5.19
C PRO A 218 27.94 12.67 5.00
N PRO A 219 27.35 11.97 4.03
CA PRO A 219 26.23 11.14 4.42
C PRO A 219 26.39 9.72 3.89
N VAL A 220 26.20 8.76 4.79
CA VAL A 220 25.93 7.37 4.42
C VAL A 220 24.60 7.38 3.68
N ILE A 221 24.63 7.32 2.35
CA ILE A 221 23.46 6.90 1.59
C ILE A 221 23.29 5.41 1.90
N SER A 222 22.54 5.15 2.97
CA SER A 222 21.87 3.88 3.18
C SER A 222 20.81 3.81 2.10
N TRP A 223 21.16 3.15 1.01
CA TRP A 223 20.15 2.56 0.17
C TRP A 223 19.47 1.50 0.99
N SER A 224 18.34 1.83 1.60
CA SER A 224 17.41 0.76 1.92
C SER A 224 17.16 0.04 0.60
N PRO A 225 17.27 -1.30 0.54
CA PRO A 225 16.69 -2.03 -0.58
C PRO A 225 15.26 -1.50 -0.77
N PRO A 226 14.71 -1.49 -2.00
CA PRO A 226 13.29 -1.17 -2.17
C PRO A 226 12.58 -2.06 -1.17
N PHE A 227 11.98 -1.50 -0.11
CA PHE A 227 11.50 -2.20 1.08
C PHE A 227 11.58 -3.69 0.84
N GLN A 228 12.75 -4.30 1.12
CA GLN A 228 12.90 -5.70 0.77
C GLN A 228 11.81 -6.32 1.62
N LEU A 229 10.72 -6.72 0.94
CA LEU A 229 9.95 -7.88 1.29
C LEU A 229 11.04 -8.82 1.76
N TRP A 230 11.12 -8.93 3.08
CA TRP A 230 12.03 -9.86 3.73
C TRP A 230 11.87 -11.16 2.94
N PRO A 231 12.94 -11.92 2.65
CA PRO A 231 12.73 -13.27 2.19
C PRO A 231 11.73 -13.90 3.15
N TRP A 232 10.54 -14.17 2.64
CA TRP A 232 9.57 -15.00 3.34
C TRP A 232 10.37 -16.23 3.77
N PRO A 233 10.28 -16.68 5.03
CA PRO A 233 10.82 -17.98 5.34
C PRO A 233 10.20 -18.93 4.32
N ARG A 234 11.05 -19.55 3.48
CA ARG A 234 10.64 -20.74 2.77
C ARG A 234 10.17 -21.67 3.89
N PHE A 235 8.86 -21.89 3.97
CA PHE A 235 8.33 -22.99 4.74
C PHE A 235 8.94 -24.24 4.11
N THR A 236 10.08 -24.68 4.64
CA THR A 236 10.44 -26.08 4.59
C THR A 236 9.28 -26.80 5.25
N SER A 237 8.59 -27.60 4.47
CA SER A 237 7.74 -28.68 4.93
C SER A 237 8.40 -29.37 6.12
N VAL A 238 7.82 -29.18 7.31
CA VAL A 238 8.02 -30.14 8.39
C VAL A 238 7.02 -31.26 8.09
N GLY A 239 7.55 -32.44 7.78
CA GLY A 239 6.74 -33.60 7.47
C GLY A 239 7.54 -34.74 6.87
N GLN A 240 8.45 -35.32 7.65
CA GLN A 240 8.38 -36.72 8.10
C GLN A 240 8.90 -36.80 9.53
#